data_AF-A0A8T0Y7A3-F1
#
_entry.id   AF-A0A8T0Y7A3-F1
#
_cell.length_a   1.000
_cell.length_b   1.000
_cell.length_c   1.000
_cell.angle_alpha   90.00
_cell.angle_beta   90.00
_cell.angle_gamma   90.00
#
_symmetry.space_group_name_H-M   'P 1'
#
loop_
_entity.id
_entity.type
_entity.pdbx_description
1 polymer ?
#
loop_
_entity_poly.entity_id
_entity_poly.type
_entity_poly.pdbx_seq_one_letter_code
_entity_poly.pdbx_strand_id
1 'polypeptide(L)'
;MLQASAAETGSVLNFVRHSSRSLYGWMHWIIESNLPLSFCEIRTARRYSKLDPISEETLRLDMSGVTQAVERMIAEDLPSHFGVMFDGVTHASEHYVAWFACFERNGELVTVLLGMAPLLNEPNDDLSA
;
A
#
# COMPACT_ATOMS: atom_id res chain seq x y z
N MET A 1 -41.05 -24.51 -4.75
CA MET A 1 -39.90 -23.87 -5.42
C MET A 1 -40.18 -22.38 -5.52
N LEU A 2 -39.55 -21.57 -4.67
CA LEU A 2 -39.63 -20.11 -4.76
C LEU A 2 -38.43 -19.65 -5.60
N GLN A 3 -38.71 -19.02 -6.74
CA GLN A 3 -37.68 -18.43 -7.61
C GLN A 3 -36.97 -17.31 -6.85
N ALA A 4 -35.65 -17.43 -6.73
CA ALA A 4 -34.79 -16.32 -6.36
C ALA A 4 -34.78 -15.30 -7.50
N SER A 5 -35.28 -14.10 -7.23
CA SER A 5 -35.10 -12.92 -8.06
C SER A 5 -33.61 -12.66 -8.22
N ALA A 6 -33.14 -12.47 -9.45
CA ALA A 6 -31.79 -11.99 -9.72
C ALA A 6 -31.61 -10.64 -9.00
N ALA A 7 -30.74 -10.61 -7.99
CA ALA A 7 -30.35 -9.37 -7.35
C ALA A 7 -29.70 -8.49 -8.40
N GLU A 8 -30.28 -7.31 -8.63
CA GLU A 8 -29.63 -6.24 -9.38
C GLU A 8 -28.23 -6.06 -8.81
N THR A 9 -27.22 -6.35 -9.63
CA THR A 9 -25.84 -6.02 -9.33
C THR A 9 -25.71 -4.51 -9.52
N GLY A 10 -26.28 -3.75 -8.57
CA GLY A 10 -26.13 -2.31 -8.49
C GLY A 10 -24.64 -2.00 -8.46
N SER A 11 -24.13 -1.40 -9.53
CA SER A 11 -22.72 -1.10 -9.67
C SER A 11 -22.28 -0.24 -8.49
N VAL A 12 -21.44 -0.80 -7.61
CA VAL A 12 -20.82 -0.12 -6.46
C VAL A 12 -20.12 1.18 -6.89
N LEU A 13 -19.76 1.28 -8.17
CA LEU A 13 -19.15 2.45 -8.79
C LEU A 13 -19.98 3.73 -8.71
N ASN A 14 -21.30 3.65 -8.54
CA ASN A 14 -22.17 4.82 -8.39
C ASN A 14 -22.13 5.42 -6.98
N PHE A 15 -21.66 4.67 -5.97
CA PHE A 15 -21.58 5.14 -4.59
C PHE A 15 -20.22 5.75 -4.24
N VAL A 16 -19.17 5.43 -5.02
CA VAL A 16 -17.83 5.95 -4.80
C VAL A 16 -17.66 7.30 -5.49
N ARG A 17 -17.24 8.31 -4.73
CA ARG A 17 -16.95 9.65 -5.27
C ARG A 17 -15.93 9.56 -6.40
N HIS A 18 -16.16 10.33 -7.47
CA HIS A 18 -15.25 10.40 -8.61
C HIS A 18 -13.82 10.76 -8.19
N SER A 19 -13.67 11.73 -7.28
CA SER A 19 -12.37 12.13 -6.75
C SER A 19 -11.62 10.98 -6.07
N SER A 20 -12.31 10.11 -5.31
CA SER A 20 -11.72 8.94 -4.67
C SER A 20 -11.25 7.91 -5.72
N ARG A 21 -12.01 7.74 -6.80
CA ARG A 21 -11.63 6.86 -7.92
C ARG A 21 -10.42 7.40 -8.68
N SER A 22 -10.40 8.71 -8.94
CA SER A 22 -9.25 9.39 -9.58
C SER A 22 -7.99 9.26 -8.74
N LEU A 23 -8.10 9.49 -7.42
CA LEU A 23 -6.99 9.35 -6.48
C LEU A 23 -6.42 7.93 -6.42
N TYR A 24 -7.30 6.93 -6.25
CA TYR A 24 -6.89 5.52 -6.29
C TYR A 24 -6.21 5.17 -7.62
N GLY A 25 -6.76 5.65 -8.74
CA GLY A 25 -6.17 5.44 -10.06
C GLY A 25 -4.75 6.00 -10.17
N TRP A 26 -4.49 7.19 -9.61
CA TRP A 26 -3.14 7.75 -9.57
C TRP A 26 -2.19 6.94 -8.69
N MET A 27 -2.59 6.60 -7.46
CA MET A 27 -1.77 5.78 -6.56
C MET A 27 -1.43 4.42 -7.20
N HIS A 28 -2.44 3.71 -7.68
CA HIS A 28 -2.29 2.39 -8.30
C HIS A 28 -1.33 2.45 -9.49
N TRP A 29 -1.53 3.42 -10.40
CA TRP A 29 -0.66 3.54 -11.57
C TRP A 29 0.80 3.82 -11.18
N ILE A 30 1.01 4.77 -10.28
CA ILE A 30 2.36 5.17 -9.86
C ILE A 30 3.08 4.03 -9.15
N ILE A 31 2.40 3.33 -8.23
CA ILE A 31 2.97 2.23 -7.45
C ILE A 31 3.27 1.01 -8.34
N GLU A 32 2.27 0.53 -9.09
CA GLU A 32 2.41 -0.70 -9.91
C GLU A 32 3.42 -0.53 -11.05
N SER A 33 3.58 0.70 -11.57
CA SER A 33 4.54 0.99 -12.65
C SER A 33 5.88 1.51 -12.13
N ASN A 34 6.08 1.58 -10.81
CA ASN A 34 7.29 2.12 -10.18
C ASN A 34 7.71 3.50 -10.75
N LEU A 35 6.75 4.43 -10.84
CA LEU A 35 6.97 5.77 -11.38
C LEU A 35 7.26 6.79 -10.27
N PRO A 36 7.95 7.90 -10.56
CA PRO A 36 8.06 9.01 -9.61
C PRO A 36 6.69 9.56 -9.23
N LEU A 37 6.50 9.99 -7.98
CA LEU A 37 5.24 10.60 -7.53
C LEU A 37 4.86 11.85 -8.35
N SER A 38 5.87 12.60 -8.83
CA SER A 38 5.71 13.76 -9.72
C SER A 38 5.08 13.41 -11.08
N PHE A 39 4.96 12.13 -11.43
CA PHE A 39 4.31 11.66 -12.66
C PHE A 39 2.87 12.19 -12.81
N CYS A 40 2.14 12.32 -11.70
CA CYS A 40 0.77 12.87 -11.71
C CYS A 40 0.70 14.33 -12.19
N GLU A 41 1.83 15.06 -12.18
CA GLU A 41 1.93 16.44 -12.64
C GLU A 41 2.41 16.58 -14.09
N ILE A 42 2.93 15.50 -14.68
CA ILE A 42 3.47 15.52 -16.04
C ILE A 42 2.35 15.83 -17.03
N ARG A 43 2.56 16.86 -17.87
CA ARG A 43 1.57 17.33 -18.86
C ARG A 43 1.07 16.21 -19.77
N THR A 44 1.96 15.35 -20.24
CA THR A 44 1.63 14.20 -21.10
C THR A 44 0.78 13.17 -20.35
N ALA A 45 1.12 12.86 -19.10
CA ALA A 45 0.35 11.93 -18.27
C ALA A 45 -1.08 12.45 -18.04
N ARG A 46 -1.22 13.73 -17.67
CA ARG A 46 -2.53 14.39 -17.50
C ARG A 46 -3.32 14.47 -18.81
N ARG A 47 -2.65 14.70 -19.94
CA ARG A 47 -3.31 14.82 -21.26
C ARG A 47 -3.92 13.51 -21.73
N TYR A 48 -3.28 12.39 -21.43
CA TYR A 48 -3.69 11.07 -21.92
C TYR A 48 -4.37 10.18 -20.86
N SER A 49 -4.50 10.66 -19.62
CA SER A 49 -5.27 9.96 -18.58
C SER A 49 -6.72 10.42 -18.54
N LYS A 50 -7.59 9.59 -17.95
CA LYS A 50 -8.98 9.97 -17.60
C LYS A 50 -9.10 10.40 -16.13
N LEU A 51 -7.97 10.55 -15.43
CA LEU A 51 -7.93 10.83 -14.00
C LEU A 51 -7.93 12.34 -13.79
N ASP A 52 -8.65 12.80 -12.77
CA ASP A 52 -8.63 14.23 -12.42
C ASP A 52 -7.21 14.67 -12.09
N PRO A 53 -6.73 15.83 -12.57
CA PRO A 53 -5.40 16.33 -12.24
C PRO A 53 -5.23 16.51 -10.73
N ILE A 54 -4.12 16.01 -10.17
CA ILE A 54 -3.72 16.22 -8.77
C ILE A 54 -2.28 16.74 -8.71
N SER A 55 -1.92 17.41 -7.61
CA SER A 55 -0.50 17.71 -7.33
C SER A 55 0.17 16.53 -6.66
N GLU A 56 1.49 16.48 -6.76
CA GLU A 56 2.31 15.50 -6.03
C GLU A 56 2.13 15.66 -4.51
N GLU A 57 1.99 16.90 -4.04
CA GLU A 57 1.73 17.20 -2.62
C GLU A 57 0.42 16.58 -2.14
N THR A 58 -0.68 16.79 -2.87
CA THR A 58 -1.97 16.18 -2.54
C THR A 58 -1.89 14.66 -2.59
N LEU A 59 -1.25 14.09 -3.61
CA LEU A 59 -1.03 12.64 -3.71
C LEU A 59 -0.32 12.10 -2.46
N ARG A 60 0.76 12.73 -2.01
CA ARG A 60 1.52 12.29 -0.82
C ARG A 60 0.69 12.37 0.47
N LEU A 61 -0.07 13.46 0.66
CA LEU A 61 -0.94 13.62 1.82
C LEU A 61 -2.00 12.52 1.85
N ASP A 62 -2.61 12.26 0.69
CA ASP A 62 -3.62 11.23 0.56
C ASP A 62 -3.04 9.82 0.75
N MET A 63 -1.85 9.53 0.19
CA MET A 63 -1.15 8.27 0.42
C MET A 63 -0.86 8.06 1.91
N SER A 64 -0.45 9.12 2.62
CA SER A 64 -0.24 9.06 4.07
C SER A 64 -1.55 8.77 4.81
N GLY A 65 -2.67 9.34 4.37
CA GLY A 65 -4.00 9.04 4.91
C GLY A 65 -4.41 7.58 4.70
N VAL A 66 -4.09 7.00 3.54
CA VAL A 66 -4.29 5.57 3.26
C VAL A 66 -3.43 4.71 4.18
N THR A 67 -2.15 5.03 4.35
CA THR A 67 -1.26 4.33 5.29
C THR A 67 -1.85 4.32 6.70
N GLN A 68 -2.28 5.47 7.22
CA GLN A 68 -2.90 5.56 8.55
C GLN A 68 -4.20 4.77 8.67
N ALA A 69 -5.00 4.70 7.60
CA ALA A 69 -6.21 3.89 7.60
C ALA A 69 -5.88 2.40 7.69
N VAL A 70 -4.88 1.94 6.92
CA VAL A 70 -4.38 0.56 6.98
C VAL A 70 -3.79 0.24 8.35
N GLU A 71 -2.96 1.13 8.91
CA GLU A 71 -2.39 0.96 10.26
C GLU A 71 -3.48 0.77 11.33
N ARG A 72 -4.55 1.58 11.27
CA ARG A 72 -5.69 1.41 12.19
C ARG A 72 -6.39 0.07 12.01
N MET A 73 -6.63 -0.35 10.77
CA MET A 73 -7.23 -1.65 10.49
C MET A 73 -6.37 -2.79 11.03
N ILE A 74 -5.05 -2.72 10.85
CA ILE A 74 -4.12 -3.70 11.40
C ILE A 74 -4.18 -3.69 12.93
N ALA A 75 -4.16 -2.52 13.56
CA ALA A 75 -4.17 -2.39 15.01
C ALA A 75 -5.47 -2.91 15.65
N GLU A 76 -6.63 -2.70 15.01
CA GLU A 76 -7.92 -3.24 15.47
C GLU A 76 -7.99 -4.77 15.43
N ASP A 77 -7.19 -5.36 14.55
CA ASP A 77 -7.22 -6.77 14.18
C ASP A 77 -6.10 -7.57 14.87
N LEU A 78 -5.12 -6.87 15.45
CA LEU A 78 -3.97 -7.45 16.12
C LEU A 78 -4.35 -7.95 17.53
N PRO A 79 -4.06 -9.22 17.88
CA PRO A 79 -4.29 -9.72 19.23
C PRO A 79 -3.29 -9.12 20.23
N SER A 80 -3.57 -9.29 21.53
CA SER A 80 -2.65 -8.86 22.60
C SER A 80 -1.30 -9.56 22.57
N HIS A 81 -1.23 -10.74 21.95
CA HIS A 81 0.00 -11.51 21.76
C HIS A 81 0.07 -12.01 20.33
N PHE A 82 1.16 -11.69 19.64
CA PHE A 82 1.45 -12.13 18.28
C PHE A 82 2.96 -12.38 18.15
N GLY A 83 3.35 -13.22 17.20
CA GLY A 83 4.74 -13.40 16.82
C GLY A 83 5.21 -12.26 15.92
N VAL A 84 6.49 -11.91 15.99
CA VAL A 84 7.13 -11.01 15.02
C VAL A 84 8.09 -11.81 14.16
N MET A 85 7.90 -11.75 12.84
CA MET A 85 8.77 -12.40 11.86
C MET A 85 9.53 -11.33 11.09
N PHE A 86 10.84 -11.53 10.92
CA PHE A 86 11.67 -10.68 10.06
C PHE A 86 11.91 -11.39 8.73
N ASP A 87 11.84 -10.64 7.63
CA ASP A 87 12.23 -11.10 6.30
C ASP A 87 13.12 -10.04 5.63
N GLY A 88 14.02 -10.50 4.76
CA GLY A 88 14.98 -9.64 4.07
C GLY A 88 14.84 -9.76 2.56
N VAL A 89 14.79 -8.62 1.88
CA VAL A 89 14.83 -8.60 0.41
C VAL A 89 15.96 -7.70 -0.06
N THR A 90 16.62 -8.11 -1.15
CA THR A 90 17.58 -7.26 -1.84
C THR A 90 16.97 -6.82 -3.15
N HIS A 91 16.91 -5.51 -3.39
CA HIS A 91 16.52 -4.94 -4.66
C HIS A 91 17.65 -4.07 -5.19
N ALA A 92 18.18 -4.42 -6.37
CA ALA A 92 19.40 -3.84 -6.90
C ALA A 92 20.57 -3.94 -5.89
N SER A 93 21.05 -2.79 -5.38
CA SER A 93 22.14 -2.70 -4.41
C SER A 93 21.68 -2.40 -2.99
N GLU A 94 20.37 -2.31 -2.75
CA GLU A 94 19.82 -1.95 -1.45
C GLU A 94 19.20 -3.19 -0.79
N HIS A 95 19.65 -3.46 0.43
CA HIS A 95 19.09 -4.48 1.30
C HIS A 95 17.97 -3.86 2.13
N TYR A 96 16.84 -4.54 2.23
CA TYR A 96 15.70 -4.12 3.01
C TYR A 96 15.36 -5.22 4.02
N VAL A 97 14.93 -4.81 5.20
CA VAL A 97 14.37 -5.69 6.22
C VAL A 97 12.92 -5.28 6.44
N ALA A 98 12.03 -6.26 6.38
CA ALA A 98 10.63 -6.15 6.73
C ALA A 98 10.36 -6.91 8.03
N TRP A 99 9.44 -6.39 8.85
CA TRP A 99 8.91 -7.13 10.00
C TRP A 99 7.40 -7.26 9.89
N PHE A 100 6.94 -8.46 10.20
CA PHE A 100 5.54 -8.87 10.09
C PHE A 100 5.02 -9.27 11.46
N ALA A 101 3.75 -8.94 11.73
CA ALA A 101 3.00 -9.61 12.79
C ALA A 101 2.43 -10.92 12.25
N CYS A 102 2.62 -11.99 13.01
CA CYS A 102 2.12 -13.33 12.73
C CYS A 102 1.21 -13.80 13.88
N PHE A 103 -0.03 -14.13 13.59
CA PHE A 103 -1.00 -14.58 14.60
C PHE A 103 -2.09 -15.47 14.02
N GLU A 104 -2.79 -16.20 14.88
CA GLU A 104 -3.95 -16.99 14.47
C GLU A 104 -5.21 -16.12 14.48
N ARG A 105 -6.02 -16.21 13.41
CA ARG A 105 -7.37 -15.67 13.35
C ARG A 105 -8.31 -16.74 12.83
N ASN A 106 -9.27 -17.14 13.67
CA ASN A 106 -10.28 -18.14 13.33
C ASN A 106 -9.68 -19.45 12.78
N GLY A 107 -8.55 -19.92 13.34
CA GLY A 107 -7.87 -21.13 12.87
C GLY A 107 -6.93 -20.93 11.67
N GLU A 108 -6.80 -19.72 11.12
CA GLU A 108 -5.90 -19.42 10.02
C GLU A 108 -4.71 -18.58 10.48
N LEU A 109 -3.50 -18.91 9.99
CA LEU A 109 -2.32 -18.08 10.20
C LEU A 109 -2.44 -16.82 9.36
N VAL A 110 -2.41 -15.67 10.02
CA VAL A 110 -2.33 -14.35 9.39
C VAL A 110 -0.93 -13.81 9.55
N THR A 111 -0.39 -13.29 8.45
CA THR A 111 0.88 -12.55 8.40
C THR A 111 0.62 -11.18 7.81
N VAL A 112 0.92 -10.12 8.56
CA VAL A 112 0.68 -8.74 8.13
C VAL A 112 1.95 -7.91 8.26
N LEU A 113 2.31 -7.17 7.22
CA LEU A 113 3.47 -6.29 7.20
C LEU A 113 3.25 -5.13 8.15
N LEU A 114 4.17 -4.94 9.11
CA LEU A 114 4.14 -3.82 10.04
C LEU A 114 5.06 -2.68 9.60
N GLY A 115 6.13 -3.01 8.88
CA GLY A 115 7.07 -2.01 8.39
C GLY A 115 8.19 -2.65 7.58
N MET A 116 8.86 -1.81 6.80
CA MET A 116 10.01 -2.14 5.99
C MET A 116 10.96 -0.95 6.02
N ALA A 117 12.26 -1.23 6.15
CA ALA A 117 13.29 -0.20 6.11
C ALA A 117 14.53 -0.71 5.36
N PRO A 118 15.29 0.17 4.70
CA PRO A 118 16.61 -0.21 4.20
C PRO A 118 17.51 -0.58 5.38
N LEU A 119 18.33 -1.61 5.19
CA LEU A 119 19.36 -2.00 6.13
C LEU A 119 20.48 -0.96 6.06
N LEU A 120 20.80 -0.34 7.20
CA LEU A 120 21.93 0.57 7.29
C LEU A 120 23.20 -0.25 7.10
N ASN A 121 24.05 0.16 6.15
CA ASN A 121 25.40 -0.39 6.05
C ASN A 121 26.16 -0.01 7.34
N GLU A 122 26.75 -1.01 8.00
CA GLU A 122 27.75 -0.71 9.03
C GLU A 122 28.89 0.07 8.37
N PRO A 123 29.43 1.13 9.02
CA PRO A 123 30.65 1.74 8.54
C PRO A 123 31.70 0.64 8.41
N ASN A 124 32.43 0.64 7.30
CA ASN A 124 33.45 -0.36 7.03
C ASN A 124 34.50 -0.29 8.14
N ASP A 125 34.38 -1.13 9.17
CA ASP A 125 35.43 -1.40 10.13
C ASP A 125 36.46 -2.26 9.37
N ASP A 126 37.22 -1.59 8.50
CA ASP A 126 38.48 -2.10 7.96
C ASP A 126 39.47 -2.23 9.13
N LEU A 127 39.22 -3.19 10.02
CA LEU A 127 40.20 -3.77 10.92
C LEU A 127 41.04 -4.74 10.10
N SER A 128 41.74 -4.23 9.08
CA SER A 128 42.85 -4.95 8.48
C SER A 128 43.98 -4.96 9.50
N ALA A 129 44.21 -6.13 10.11
CA ALA A 129 45.40 -6.45 10.90
C ALA A 129 46.66 -6.54 10.03
#